data_AF-A0A2A3E2A0-F1
#
_entry.id   AF-A0A2A3E2A0-F1
#
_cell.length_a   1.000
_cell.length_b   1.000
_cell.length_c   1.000
_cell.angle_alpha   90.00
_cell.angle_beta   90.00
_cell.angle_gamma   90.00
#
_symmetry.space_group_name_H-M   'P 1'
#
loop_
_entity.id
_entity.type
_entity.pdbx_description
1 polymer ?
#
loop_
_entity_poly.entity_id
_entity_poly.type
_entity_poly.pdbx_seq_one_letter_code
_entity_poly.pdbx_strand_id
1 'polypeptide(L)'
;MDNMNSKNIIDLADFMIEEFDVAWVALFKQKYNQLDYYTIKLYVENLKEQRNLIISASAFNSEDYPDLQKKRKRFMQKYIPLIAAAEIYLMKYKMFDTEEAITN
;
A
#
# COMPACT_ATOMS: atom_id res chain seq x y z
N MET A 1 7.74 -17.02 13.36
CA MET A 1 6.85 -15.88 13.65
C MET A 1 5.74 -16.40 14.55
N ASP A 2 5.46 -15.77 15.69
CA ASP A 2 4.38 -16.23 16.57
C ASP A 2 3.00 -15.72 16.07
N ASN A 3 1.90 -16.29 16.59
CA ASN A 3 0.53 -15.94 16.15
C ASN A 3 0.22 -14.45 16.36
N MET A 4 0.77 -13.82 17.41
CA MET A 4 0.55 -12.40 17.72
C MET A 4 1.20 -11.50 16.67
N ASN A 5 2.40 -11.85 16.22
CA ASN A 5 3.13 -11.10 15.20
C ASN A 5 2.46 -11.23 13.83
N SER A 6 1.99 -12.43 13.45
CA SER A 6 1.20 -12.62 12.22
C SER A 6 -0.11 -11.82 12.22
N LYS A 7 -0.80 -11.78 13.37
CA LYS A 7 -2.01 -10.97 13.55
C LYS A 7 -1.73 -9.49 13.32
N ASN A 8 -0.74 -8.93 14.01
CA ASN A 8 -0.41 -7.51 13.91
C ASN A 8 -0.02 -7.11 12.48
N ILE A 9 0.72 -7.97 11.78
CA ILE A 9 1.08 -7.75 10.37
C ILE A 9 -0.17 -7.70 9.48
N ILE A 10 -1.07 -8.66 9.62
CA ILE A 10 -2.29 -8.73 8.80
C ILE A 10 -3.21 -7.54 9.09
N ASP A 11 -3.38 -7.18 10.36
CA ASP A 11 -4.20 -6.04 10.78
C ASP A 11 -3.64 -4.72 10.27
N LEU A 12 -2.32 -4.50 10.38
CA LEU A 12 -1.67 -3.28 9.91
C LEU A 12 -1.79 -3.14 8.39
N ALA A 13 -1.48 -4.20 7.66
CA ALA A 13 -1.50 -4.16 6.20
C ALA A 13 -2.92 -3.92 5.66
N ASP A 14 -3.93 -4.56 6.26
CA ASP A 14 -5.33 -4.33 5.94
C ASP A 14 -5.78 -2.88 6.24
N PHE A 15 -5.29 -2.28 7.32
CA PHE A 15 -5.51 -0.85 7.57
C PHE A 15 -4.84 0.05 6.51
N MET A 16 -3.57 -0.21 6.19
CA MET A 16 -2.80 0.61 5.27
C MET A 16 -3.35 0.59 3.84
N ILE A 17 -3.86 -0.56 3.36
CA ILE A 17 -4.46 -0.62 2.02
C ILE A 17 -5.79 0.13 1.94
N GLU A 18 -6.56 0.17 3.02
CA GLU A 18 -7.79 0.97 3.09
C GLU A 18 -7.48 2.47 3.14
N GLU A 19 -6.48 2.87 3.92
CA GLU A 19 -6.00 4.26 3.96
C GLU A 19 -5.54 4.72 2.57
N PHE A 20 -4.76 3.88 1.88
CA PHE A 20 -4.31 4.18 0.53
C PHE A 20 -5.45 4.26 -0.48
N ASP A 21 -6.45 3.37 -0.41
CA ASP A 21 -7.62 3.40 -1.31
C ASP A 21 -8.37 4.74 -1.19
N VAL A 22 -8.55 5.23 0.04
CA VAL A 22 -9.14 6.54 0.31
C VAL A 22 -8.26 7.68 -0.23
N ALA A 23 -6.96 7.65 0.06
CA ALA A 23 -6.01 8.66 -0.41
C ALA A 23 -5.98 8.70 -1.95
N TRP A 24 -5.91 7.54 -2.60
CA TRP A 24 -5.89 7.37 -4.04
C TRP A 24 -7.11 8.02 -4.70
N VAL A 25 -8.32 7.78 -4.18
CA VAL A 25 -9.57 8.40 -4.68
C VAL A 25 -9.57 9.92 -4.48
N ALA A 26 -9.03 10.42 -3.37
CA ALA A 26 -8.96 11.84 -3.09
C ALA A 26 -7.98 12.58 -4.02
N LEU A 27 -6.80 11.99 -4.24
CA LEU A 27 -5.74 12.55 -5.07
C LEU A 27 -6.10 12.54 -6.56
N PHE A 28 -6.85 11.53 -7.03
CA PHE A 28 -7.30 11.46 -8.43
C PHE A 28 -8.20 12.63 -8.86
N LYS A 29 -8.83 13.34 -7.91
CA LYS A 29 -9.75 14.45 -8.18
C LYS A 29 -9.08 15.82 -8.26
N GLN A 30 -7.79 15.93 -7.92
CA GLN A 30 -7.08 17.22 -7.85
C GLN A 30 -6.19 17.46 -9.08
N LYS A 31 -5.80 18.73 -9.30
CA LYS A 31 -4.73 19.04 -10.26
C LYS A 31 -3.41 18.52 -9.70
N TYR A 32 -2.77 17.65 -10.46
CA TYR A 32 -1.56 16.93 -10.09
C TYR A 32 -0.42 17.86 -9.64
N ASN A 33 0.22 17.54 -8.51
CA ASN A 33 1.37 18.26 -7.97
C ASN A 33 2.44 17.30 -7.42
N GLN A 34 3.63 17.85 -7.14
CA GLN A 34 4.80 17.11 -6.68
C GLN A 34 4.61 16.45 -5.30
N LEU A 35 3.85 17.08 -4.39
CA LEU A 35 3.56 16.52 -3.08
C LEU A 35 2.73 15.23 -3.21
N ASP A 36 1.66 15.27 -4.00
CA ASP A 36 0.80 14.11 -4.26
C ASP A 36 1.60 12.95 -4.89
N TYR A 37 2.55 13.29 -5.77
CA TYR A 37 3.47 12.31 -6.35
C TYR A 37 4.29 11.59 -5.30
N TYR A 38 4.97 12.34 -4.40
CA TYR A 38 5.77 11.72 -3.34
C TYR A 38 4.92 10.95 -2.33
N THR A 39 3.73 11.45 -2.01
CA THR A 39 2.78 10.74 -1.15
C THR A 39 2.41 9.38 -1.74
N ILE A 40 2.02 9.34 -3.02
CA ILE A 40 1.68 8.06 -3.70
C ILE A 40 2.91 7.14 -3.74
N LYS A 41 4.11 7.68 -4.01
CA LYS A 41 5.35 6.91 -4.04
C LYS A 41 5.62 6.21 -2.70
N LEU A 42 5.52 6.93 -1.58
CA LEU A 42 5.68 6.40 -0.24
C LEU A 42 4.65 5.32 0.09
N TYR A 43 3.38 5.53 -0.27
CA TYR A 43 2.34 4.50 -0.08
C TYR A 43 2.66 3.23 -0.87
N VAL A 44 3.09 3.34 -2.13
CA VAL A 44 3.43 2.18 -2.96
C VAL A 44 4.60 1.39 -2.38
N GLU A 45 5.66 2.07 -1.91
CA GLU A 45 6.80 1.43 -1.25
C GLU A 45 6.38 0.68 0.02
N ASN A 46 5.63 1.35 0.89
CA ASN A 46 5.11 0.76 2.12
C ASN A 46 4.19 -0.44 1.86
N LEU A 47 3.27 -0.34 0.91
CA LEU A 47 2.34 -1.43 0.59
C LEU A 47 3.07 -2.64 0.01
N LYS A 48 4.12 -2.44 -0.79
CA LYS A 48 4.98 -3.53 -1.28
C LYS A 48 5.66 -4.27 -0.12
N GLU A 49 6.15 -3.54 0.88
CA GLU A 49 6.71 -4.15 2.09
C GLU A 49 5.64 -4.94 2.86
N GLN A 50 4.46 -4.34 3.09
CA GLN A 50 3.34 -5.01 3.76
C GLN A 50 2.88 -6.28 3.04
N ARG A 51 2.89 -6.30 1.70
CA ARG A 51 2.60 -7.50 0.91
C ARG A 51 3.60 -8.61 1.22
N ASN A 52 4.89 -8.30 1.28
CA ASN A 52 5.92 -9.28 1.60
C ASN A 52 5.72 -9.82 3.03
N LEU A 53 5.45 -8.94 3.99
CA LEU A 53 5.17 -9.33 5.39
C LEU A 53 3.93 -10.23 5.50
N ILE A 54 2.82 -9.88 4.84
CA ILE A 54 1.61 -10.72 4.81
C ILE A 54 1.89 -12.10 4.20
N ILE A 55 2.68 -12.17 3.11
CA ILE A 55 3.03 -13.45 2.48
C ILE A 55 3.80 -14.33 3.46
N SER A 56 4.76 -13.73 4.18
CA SER A 56 5.59 -14.40 5.20
C SER A 56 4.85 -14.70 6.51
N ALA A 57 3.75 -14.02 6.81
CA ALA A 57 2.88 -14.28 7.96
C ALA A 57 2.05 -15.57 7.74
N SER A 58 2.72 -16.72 7.85
CA SER A 58 2.13 -18.06 7.71
C SER A 58 1.66 -18.67 9.04
N ALA A 59 2.08 -18.11 10.17
CA ALA A 59 1.76 -18.61 11.50
C ALA A 59 0.48 -17.97 12.03
N PHE A 60 -0.68 -18.40 11.55
CA PHE A 60 -1.96 -18.24 12.26
C PHE A 60 -2.88 -19.40 11.88
N ASN A 61 -3.67 -19.89 12.85
CA ASN A 61 -4.70 -20.87 12.55
C ASN A 61 -5.90 -20.15 11.92
N SER A 62 -6.23 -20.46 10.67
CA SER A 62 -7.37 -19.85 9.98
C SER A 62 -8.72 -20.24 10.59
N GLU A 63 -8.80 -21.40 11.26
CA GLU A 63 -10.03 -21.84 11.95
C GLU A 63 -10.29 -21.03 13.21
N ASP A 64 -9.23 -20.70 13.97
CA ASP A 64 -9.32 -19.89 15.19
C ASP A 64 -9.41 -18.38 14.88
N TYR A 65 -8.94 -17.94 13.71
CA TYR A 65 -8.88 -16.53 13.31
C TYR A 65 -9.43 -16.28 11.89
N PRO A 66 -10.72 -16.58 11.64
CA PRO A 66 -11.33 -16.39 10.32
C PRO A 66 -11.30 -14.92 9.85
N ASP A 67 -11.33 -13.97 10.78
CA ASP A 67 -11.22 -12.53 10.48
C ASP A 67 -9.87 -12.17 9.87
N LEU A 68 -8.76 -12.79 10.32
CA LEU A 68 -7.43 -12.55 9.76
C LEU A 68 -7.33 -13.09 8.34
N GLN A 69 -7.96 -14.23 8.07
CA GLN A 69 -8.05 -14.76 6.71
C GLN A 69 -8.83 -13.81 5.79
N LYS A 70 -9.93 -13.23 6.28
CA LYS A 70 -10.75 -12.26 5.54
C LYS A 70 -9.96 -10.98 5.24
N LYS A 71 -9.26 -10.42 6.23
CA LYS A 71 -8.40 -9.24 6.07
C LYS A 71 -7.27 -9.48 5.08
N ARG A 72 -6.54 -10.60 5.21
CA ARG A 72 -5.50 -11.01 4.26
C ARG A 72 -6.04 -11.12 2.83
N LYS A 73 -7.21 -11.74 2.65
CA LYS A 73 -7.87 -11.85 1.34
C LYS A 73 -8.21 -10.47 0.78
N ARG A 74 -8.83 -9.61 1.59
CA ARG A 74 -9.19 -8.23 1.20
C ARG A 74 -7.96 -7.43 0.77
N PHE A 75 -6.89 -7.47 1.56
CA PHE A 75 -5.62 -6.83 1.21
C PHE A 75 -5.14 -7.27 -0.17
N MET A 76 -5.04 -8.58 -0.41
CA MET A 76 -4.54 -9.10 -1.69
C MET A 76 -5.46 -8.73 -2.88
N GLN A 77 -6.78 -8.72 -2.66
CA GLN A 77 -7.75 -8.32 -3.68
C GLN A 77 -7.64 -6.85 -4.09
N LYS A 78 -7.40 -5.95 -3.11
CA LYS A 78 -7.21 -4.52 -3.36
C LYS A 78 -5.81 -4.19 -3.87
N TYR A 79 -4.79 -4.88 -3.36
CA TYR A 79 -3.38 -4.61 -3.65
C TYR A 79 -3.06 -4.64 -5.15
N ILE A 80 -3.47 -5.71 -5.85
CA ILE A 80 -3.12 -5.92 -7.26
C ILE A 80 -3.57 -4.74 -8.15
N PRO A 81 -4.88 -4.38 -8.18
CA PRO A 81 -5.33 -3.27 -9.02
C PRO A 81 -4.84 -1.89 -8.55
N LEU A 82 -4.77 -1.65 -7.24
CA LEU A 82 -4.36 -0.34 -6.70
C LEU A 82 -2.88 -0.05 -6.97
N ILE A 83 -2.00 -1.02 -6.75
CA ILE A 83 -0.56 -0.83 -6.97
C ILE A 83 -0.26 -0.66 -8.45
N ALA A 84 -0.89 -1.44 -9.33
CA ALA A 84 -0.72 -1.26 -10.77
C ALA A 84 -1.14 0.14 -11.24
N ALA A 85 -2.28 0.64 -10.77
CA ALA A 85 -2.76 1.98 -11.10
C ALA A 85 -1.81 3.08 -10.56
N ALA A 86 -1.32 2.91 -9.33
CA ALA A 86 -0.37 3.82 -8.71
C ALA A 86 0.99 3.82 -9.42
N GLU A 87 1.50 2.67 -9.85
CA GLU A 87 2.75 2.58 -10.60
C GLU A 87 2.65 3.25 -11.97
N ILE A 88 1.54 3.09 -12.69
CA ILE A 88 1.27 3.81 -13.94
C ILE A 88 1.28 5.32 -13.71
N TYR A 89 0.65 5.76 -12.63
CA TYR A 89 0.67 7.17 -12.23
C TYR A 89 2.10 7.67 -11.96
N LEU A 90 2.88 6.93 -11.18
CA LEU A 90 4.27 7.31 -10.87
C LEU A 90 5.13 7.36 -12.14
N MET A 91 4.96 6.41 -13.07
CA MET A 91 5.67 6.45 -14.36
C MET A 91 5.32 7.69 -15.18
N LYS A 92 4.04 8.09 -15.19
CA LYS A 92 3.58 9.28 -15.93
C LYS A 92 4.18 10.58 -15.38
N TYR A 93 4.39 10.65 -14.06
CA TYR A 93 4.87 11.86 -13.38
C TYR A 93 6.31 11.76 -12.88
N LYS A 94 7.09 10.86 -13.47
CA LYS A 94 8.50 10.61 -13.12
C LYS A 94 9.39 11.86 -13.21
N MET A 95 8.97 12.91 -13.91
CA MET A 95 9.67 14.21 -13.93
C MET A 95 9.88 14.80 -12.52
N PHE A 96 9.01 14.47 -11.55
CA PHE A 96 9.18 14.88 -10.15
C PHE A 96 10.28 14.09 -9.42
N ASP A 97 10.78 12.97 -9.96
CA ASP A 97 12.00 12.32 -9.42
C ASP A 97 13.28 13.10 -9.78
N THR A 98 13.22 13.97 -10.79
CA THR A 98 14.39 14.60 -11.42
C THR A 98 14.55 16.09 -11.11
N GLU A 99 13.83 16.64 -10.12
CA GLU A 99 14.18 17.96 -9.61
C GLU A 99 15.46 17.85 -8.77
N GLU A 100 16.60 17.91 -9.47
CA GLU A 100 17.70 18.75 -9.00
C GLU A 100 17.07 20.02 -8.45
N ALA A 101 17.37 20.33 -7.19
CA ALA A 101 17.14 21.63 -6.63
C ALA A 101 17.74 22.67 -7.58
N ILE A 102 16.92 23.25 -8.45
CA ILE A 102 17.26 24.48 -9.16
C ILE A 102 17.18 25.57 -8.09
N THR A 103 18.19 25.61 -7.22
CA THR A 103 18.65 26.84 -6.57
C THR A 103 19.25 27.70 -7.66
N ASN A 104 18.42 28.54 -8.28
CA ASN A 104 18.87 29.77 -8.92
C ASN A 104 19.22 30.80 -7.85
#